data_AF-H1Z1I5-F1
#
_entry.id   AF-H1Z1I5-F1
#
_cell.length_a   1.000
_cell.length_b   1.000
_cell.length_c   1.000
_cell.angle_alpha   90.00
_cell.angle_beta   90.00
_cell.angle_gamma   90.00
#
_symmetry.space_group_name_H-M   'P 1'
#
loop_
_entity.id
_entity.type
_entity.pdbx_description
1 polymer ?
#
loop_
_entity_poly.entity_id
_entity_poly.type
_entity_poly.pdbx_seq_one_letter_code
_entity_poly.pdbx_strand_id
1 'polypeptide(L)'
;MENQSTSQNDLKSLVKAFAHAILECEEYRTFMQCNEDLERNQEAKNLLIQYQRKQTELQWSGYDATTLDELKDLQMRVKNDETLTKFFSSQEALVDLLKRSNDRISEKIGQTFAQNRQGGCC
;
A
#
# COMPACT_ATOMS: atom_id res chain seq x y z
N MET A 1 22.19 -35.23 -11.25
CA MET A 1 21.57 -33.90 -11.44
C MET A 1 20.15 -33.88 -10.83
N GLU A 2 20.00 -34.28 -9.56
CA GLU A 2 18.65 -34.45 -8.94
C GLU A 2 18.39 -33.51 -7.75
N ASN A 3 19.37 -32.70 -7.32
CA ASN A 3 19.25 -31.95 -6.07
C ASN A 3 18.77 -30.48 -6.25
N GLN A 4 18.63 -29.99 -7.49
CA GLN A 4 18.20 -28.61 -7.77
C GLN A 4 16.69 -28.49 -7.98
N SER A 5 16.04 -29.46 -8.63
CA SER A 5 14.59 -29.43 -8.89
C SER A 5 13.75 -29.62 -7.63
N THR A 6 14.21 -30.43 -6.67
CA THR A 6 13.50 -30.64 -5.39
C THR A 6 13.51 -29.36 -4.55
N SER A 7 14.67 -28.70 -4.42
CA SER A 7 14.81 -27.44 -3.69
C SER A 7 14.00 -26.28 -4.29
N GLN A 8 13.91 -26.21 -5.63
CA GLN A 8 13.13 -25.17 -6.30
C GLN A 8 11.61 -25.37 -6.13
N ASN A 9 11.15 -26.62 -6.11
CA ASN A 9 9.74 -26.95 -5.84
C ASN A 9 9.36 -26.66 -4.39
N ASP A 10 10.24 -26.96 -3.44
CA ASP A 10 10.04 -26.65 -2.01
C ASP A 10 9.99 -25.15 -1.77
N LEU A 11 10.89 -24.38 -2.39
CA LEU A 11 10.88 -22.92 -2.33
C LEU A 11 9.58 -22.34 -2.89
N LYS A 12 9.12 -22.84 -4.05
CA LYS A 12 7.84 -22.42 -4.65
C LYS A 12 6.65 -22.72 -3.74
N SER A 13 6.68 -23.86 -3.05
CA SER A 13 5.66 -24.22 -2.06
C SER A 13 5.65 -23.24 -0.89
N LEU A 14 6.82 -22.90 -0.34
CA LEU A 14 6.96 -21.94 0.76
C LEU A 14 6.50 -20.52 0.37
N VAL A 15 6.82 -20.06 -0.83
CA VAL A 15 6.35 -18.75 -1.33
C VAL A 15 4.83 -18.73 -1.47
N LYS A 16 4.22 -19.82 -1.96
CA LYS A 16 2.75 -19.94 -2.02
C LYS A 16 2.12 -19.93 -0.64
N ALA A 17 2.70 -20.67 0.32
CA ALA A 17 2.23 -20.69 1.69
C ALA A 17 2.31 -19.30 2.34
N PHE A 18 3.40 -18.56 2.10
CA PHE A 18 3.55 -17.19 2.57
C PHE A 18 2.51 -16.24 1.94
N ALA A 19 2.30 -16.32 0.62
CA ALA A 19 1.27 -15.54 -0.06
C ALA A 19 -0.14 -15.85 0.47
N HIS A 20 -0.43 -17.13 0.73
CA HIS A 20 -1.70 -17.53 1.33
C HIS A 20 -1.87 -16.98 2.75
N ALA A 21 -0.81 -17.03 3.57
CA ALA A 21 -0.84 -16.46 4.91
C ALA A 21 -1.12 -14.94 4.90
N ILE A 22 -0.57 -14.21 3.91
CA ILE A 22 -0.91 -12.78 3.72
C ILE A 22 -2.39 -12.62 3.36
N LEU A 23 -2.93 -13.43 2.45
CA LEU A 23 -4.35 -13.34 2.07
C LEU A 23 -5.30 -13.68 3.22
N GLU A 24 -4.86 -14.50 4.17
CA GLU A 24 -5.67 -14.89 5.32
C GLU A 24 -5.54 -13.96 6.52
N CYS A 25 -4.52 -13.10 6.57
CA CYS A 25 -4.25 -12.22 7.70
C CYS A 25 -5.36 -11.17 7.91
N GLU A 26 -5.47 -10.70 9.15
CA GLU A 26 -6.48 -9.72 9.55
C GLU A 26 -6.26 -8.38 8.84
N GLU A 27 -5.01 -7.95 8.67
CA GLU A 27 -4.67 -6.69 8.01
C GLU A 27 -5.13 -6.67 6.54
N TYR A 28 -4.95 -7.78 5.81
CA TYR A 28 -5.43 -7.89 4.43
C TYR A 28 -6.95 -7.88 4.35
N ARG A 29 -7.63 -8.66 5.21
CA ARG A 29 -9.11 -8.70 5.23
C ARG A 29 -9.70 -7.33 5.58
N THR A 30 -9.12 -6.64 6.57
CA THR A 30 -9.53 -5.31 6.99
C THR A 30 -9.34 -4.29 5.87
N PHE A 31 -8.20 -4.34 5.16
CA PHE A 31 -7.95 -3.51 4.00
C PHE A 31 -8.99 -3.76 2.89
N MET A 32 -9.27 -5.03 2.57
CA MET A 32 -10.27 -5.38 1.55
C MET A 32 -11.67 -4.87 1.92
N GLN A 33 -12.06 -4.99 3.18
CA GLN A 33 -13.33 -4.46 3.66
C GLN A 33 -13.39 -2.93 3.56
N CYS A 34 -12.36 -2.21 4.02
CA CYS A 34 -12.32 -0.76 3.90
C CYS A 34 -12.31 -0.30 2.43
N ASN A 35 -11.69 -1.08 1.54
CA ASN A 35 -11.71 -0.83 0.10
C ASN A 35 -13.12 -1.01 -0.48
N GLU A 36 -13.86 -2.06 -0.08
CA GLU A 36 -15.27 -2.22 -0.49
C GLU A 36 -16.15 -1.07 0.03
N ASP A 37 -15.93 -0.63 1.27
CA ASP A 37 -16.67 0.49 1.85
C ASP A 37 -16.38 1.80 1.08
N LEU A 38 -15.13 2.04 0.70
CA LEU A 38 -14.75 3.15 -0.18
C LEU A 38 -15.43 3.02 -1.56
N GLU A 39 -15.46 1.83 -2.16
CA GLU A 39 -16.12 1.64 -3.45
C GLU A 39 -17.63 1.92 -3.42
N ARG A 40 -18.28 1.74 -2.27
CA ARG A 40 -19.69 2.06 -2.07
C ARG A 40 -19.93 3.53 -1.71
N ASN A 41 -18.91 4.25 -1.25
CA ASN A 41 -19.00 5.66 -0.88
C ASN A 41 -18.54 6.58 -2.03
N GLN A 42 -19.51 7.05 -2.83
CA GLN A 42 -19.21 7.93 -3.97
C GLN A 42 -18.65 9.29 -3.56
N GLU A 43 -19.04 9.83 -2.40
CA GLU A 43 -18.54 11.12 -1.91
C GLU A 43 -17.06 11.03 -1.54
N ALA A 44 -16.69 10.02 -0.75
CA ALA A 44 -15.30 9.74 -0.40
C ALA A 44 -14.43 9.50 -1.64
N LYS A 45 -14.92 8.73 -2.62
CA LYS A 45 -14.20 8.54 -3.89
C LYS A 45 -13.98 9.84 -4.64
N ASN A 46 -15.02 10.67 -4.77
CA ASN A 46 -14.91 11.96 -5.45
C ASN A 46 -13.94 12.90 -4.74
N LEU A 47 -13.92 12.89 -3.41
CA LEU A 47 -13.00 13.67 -2.59
C LEU A 47 -11.55 13.21 -2.80
N LEU A 48 -11.31 11.90 -2.79
CA LEU A 48 -9.99 11.33 -3.04
C LEU A 48 -9.47 11.68 -4.44
N ILE A 49 -10.33 11.58 -5.47
CA ILE A 49 -9.98 11.94 -6.85
C ILE A 49 -9.62 13.42 -6.96
N GLN A 50 -10.39 14.31 -6.32
CA GLN A 50 -10.08 15.75 -6.31
C GLN A 50 -8.74 16.04 -5.64
N TYR A 51 -8.49 15.41 -4.48
CA TYR A 51 -7.22 15.52 -3.77
C TYR A 51 -6.04 15.08 -4.65
N GLN A 52 -6.13 13.89 -5.27
CA GLN A 52 -5.08 13.36 -6.14
C GLN A 52 -4.83 14.24 -7.36
N ARG A 53 -5.88 14.74 -8.00
CA ARG A 53 -5.76 15.67 -9.14
C ARG A 53 -5.03 16.95 -8.74
N LYS A 54 -5.35 17.51 -7.58
CA LYS A 54 -4.73 18.73 -7.07
C LYS A 54 -3.26 18.49 -6.68
N GLN A 55 -2.91 17.32 -6.16
CA GLN A 55 -1.52 16.94 -5.94
C GLN A 55 -0.71 16.92 -7.24
N THR A 56 -1.25 16.31 -8.30
CA THR A 56 -0.60 16.28 -9.62
C THR A 56 -0.48 17.68 -10.23
N GLU A 57 -1.51 18.51 -10.08
CA GLU A 57 -1.50 19.91 -10.53
C GLU A 57 -0.37 20.72 -9.87
N LEU A 58 -0.19 20.57 -8.55
CA LEU A 58 0.91 21.22 -7.83
C LEU A 58 2.28 20.76 -8.31
N GLN A 59 2.44 19.46 -8.61
CA GLN A 59 3.70 18.93 -9.15
C GLN A 59 4.05 19.53 -10.51
N TRP A 60 3.05 19.82 -11.36
CA TRP A 60 3.27 20.34 -12.71
C TRP A 60 3.35 21.86 -12.77
N SER A 61 2.61 22.57 -11.93
CA SER A 61 2.54 24.04 -11.91
C SER A 61 3.69 24.68 -11.12
N GLY A 62 4.42 23.92 -10.30
CA GLY A 62 5.43 24.46 -9.40
C GLY A 62 4.80 25.07 -8.14
N TYR A 63 5.43 26.07 -7.54
CA TYR A 63 4.89 26.71 -6.34
C TYR A 63 3.78 27.72 -6.70
N ASP A 64 2.54 27.22 -6.82
CA ASP A 64 1.34 28.05 -6.84
C ASP A 64 0.67 28.06 -5.45
N ALA A 65 0.62 29.24 -4.84
CA ALA A 65 0.05 29.43 -3.50
C ALA A 65 -1.45 29.11 -3.46
N THR A 66 -2.18 29.39 -4.53
CA THR A 66 -3.63 29.10 -4.61
C THR A 66 -3.86 27.60 -4.63
N THR A 67 -3.17 26.89 -5.53
CA THR A 67 -3.19 25.42 -5.60
C THR A 67 -2.76 24.79 -4.27
N LEU A 68 -1.77 25.35 -3.59
CA LEU A 68 -1.31 24.85 -2.29
C LEU A 68 -2.40 24.99 -1.20
N ASP A 69 -3.10 26.11 -1.14
CA ASP A 69 -4.14 26.33 -0.13
C ASP A 69 -5.39 25.48 -0.40
N GLU A 70 -5.79 25.33 -1.67
CA GLU A 70 -6.83 24.38 -2.07
C GLU A 70 -6.45 22.93 -1.74
N LEU A 71 -5.18 22.56 -1.92
CA LEU A 71 -4.69 21.23 -1.57
C LEU A 71 -4.75 20.98 -0.06
N LYS A 72 -4.45 21.97 0.78
CA LYS A 72 -4.57 21.87 2.24
C LYS A 72 -6.02 21.68 2.67
N ASP A 73 -6.96 22.40 2.07
CA ASP A 73 -8.39 22.22 2.33
C ASP A 73 -8.83 20.79 1.97
N LEU A 74 -8.50 20.32 0.76
CA LEU A 74 -8.78 18.95 0.34
C LEU A 74 -8.12 17.92 1.27
N GLN A 75 -6.89 18.15 1.71
CA GLN A 75 -6.20 17.27 2.66
C GLN A 75 -6.95 17.19 4.00
N MET A 76 -7.43 18.32 4.51
CA MET A 76 -8.20 18.37 5.76
C MET A 76 -9.52 17.60 5.61
N ARG A 77 -10.21 17.80 4.49
CA ARG A 77 -11.46 17.08 4.18
C ARG A 77 -11.22 15.57 4.08
N VAL A 78 -10.14 15.15 3.41
CA VAL A 78 -9.76 13.73 3.32
C VAL A 78 -9.48 13.14 4.70
N LYS A 79 -8.79 13.88 5.58
CA LYS A 79 -8.50 13.43 6.96
C LYS A 79 -9.73 13.38 7.87
N ASN A 80 -10.77 14.15 7.55
CA ASN A 80 -12.01 14.19 8.32
C ASN A 80 -13.07 13.23 7.78
N ASP A 81 -12.87 12.67 6.58
CA ASP A 81 -13.75 11.64 6.03
C ASP A 81 -13.44 10.28 6.67
N GLU A 82 -14.44 9.69 7.31
CA GLU A 82 -14.29 8.44 8.06
C GLU A 82 -13.95 7.26 7.15
N THR A 83 -14.54 7.18 5.95
CA THR A 83 -14.28 6.11 4.99
C THR A 83 -12.83 6.17 4.50
N LEU A 84 -12.34 7.36 4.15
CA LEU A 84 -10.95 7.56 3.73
C LEU A 84 -9.97 7.31 4.87
N THR A 85 -10.28 7.77 6.09
CA THR A 85 -9.43 7.55 7.27
C THR A 85 -9.26 6.07 7.57
N LYS A 86 -10.35 5.29 7.56
CA LYS A 86 -10.30 3.84 7.73
C LYS A 86 -9.53 3.16 6.61
N PHE A 87 -9.78 3.55 5.36
CA PHE A 87 -9.06 3.03 4.20
C PHE A 87 -7.55 3.25 4.33
N PHE A 88 -7.08 4.48 4.56
CA PHE A 88 -5.65 4.76 4.70
C PHE A 88 -5.02 4.06 5.90
N SER A 89 -5.70 4.01 7.04
CA SER A 89 -5.21 3.31 8.24
C SER A 89 -5.05 1.81 7.98
N SER A 90 -6.03 1.19 7.31
CA SER A 90 -5.97 -0.24 6.95
C SER A 90 -4.86 -0.55 5.93
N GLN A 91 -4.63 0.36 4.98
CA GLN A 91 -3.54 0.26 4.00
C GLN A 91 -2.18 0.34 4.69
N GLU A 92 -2.00 1.31 5.61
CA GLU A 92 -0.75 1.46 6.38
C GLU A 92 -0.45 0.21 7.20
N ALA A 93 -1.45 -0.33 7.91
CA ALA A 93 -1.30 -1.56 8.69
C ALA A 93 -0.85 -2.76 7.83
N LEU A 94 -1.45 -2.94 6.64
CA LEU A 94 -1.06 -4.00 5.71
C LEU A 94 0.37 -3.79 5.18
N VAL A 95 0.73 -2.56 4.80
CA VAL A 95 2.09 -2.23 4.36
C VAL A 95 3.11 -2.52 5.46
N ASP A 96 2.81 -2.19 6.71
CA ASP A 96 3.69 -2.44 7.84
C ASP A 96 3.82 -3.92 8.17
N LEU A 97 2.76 -4.72 8.01
CA LEU A 97 2.86 -6.18 8.07
C LEU A 97 3.83 -6.72 7.01
N LEU A 98 3.72 -6.24 5.77
CA LEU A 98 4.57 -6.69 4.67
C LEU A 98 6.03 -6.29 4.87
N LYS A 99 6.29 -5.06 5.34
CA LYS A 99 7.64 -4.59 5.69
C LYS A 99 8.26 -5.43 6.81
N ARG A 100 7.54 -5.64 7.93
CA ARG A 100 8.00 -6.48 9.04
C ARG A 100 8.30 -7.92 8.60
N SER A 101 7.48 -8.45 7.69
CA SER A 101 7.70 -9.78 7.11
C SER A 101 8.97 -9.82 6.26
N ASN A 102 9.21 -8.82 5.41
CA ASN A 102 10.44 -8.68 4.64
C ASN A 102 11.68 -8.56 5.53
N ASP A 103 11.60 -7.76 6.60
CA ASP A 103 12.71 -7.58 7.54
C ASP A 103 13.04 -8.89 8.24
N ARG A 104 12.02 -9.63 8.67
CA ARG A 104 12.20 -10.93 9.32
C ARG A 104 12.81 -11.98 8.38
N ILE A 105 12.40 -12.00 7.13
CA ILE A 105 13.01 -12.88 6.13
C ILE A 105 14.46 -12.47 5.90
N SER A 106 14.72 -11.17 5.74
CA SER A 106 16.06 -10.62 5.51
C SER A 106 17.04 -10.95 6.64
N GLU A 107 16.60 -10.82 7.91
CA GLU A 107 17.37 -11.26 9.08
C GLU A 107 17.73 -12.74 9.00
N LYS A 108 16.77 -13.60 8.61
CA LYS A 108 16.96 -15.05 8.58
C LYS A 108 17.92 -15.50 7.50
N ILE A 109 17.92 -14.83 6.35
CA ILE A 109 18.78 -15.17 5.21
C ILE A 109 20.12 -14.42 5.23
N GLY A 110 20.31 -13.46 6.13
CA GLY A 110 21.53 -12.65 6.25
C GLY A 110 21.78 -11.71 5.07
N GLN A 111 20.76 -11.45 4.25
CA GLN A 111 20.80 -10.58 3.08
C GLN A 111 19.44 -9.90 2.89
N THR A 112 19.40 -8.75 2.23
CA THR A 112 18.12 -8.08 1.95
C THR A 112 17.28 -8.93 0.99
N PHE A 113 16.10 -9.36 1.43
CA PHE A 113 15.20 -10.23 0.67
C PHE A 113 14.51 -9.48 -0.48
N ALA A 114 13.69 -8.48 -0.17
CA ALA A 114 13.08 -7.60 -1.17
C ALA A 114 13.84 -6.28 -1.25
N GLN A 115 14.95 -6.24 -1.99
CA GLN A 115 15.50 -4.97 -2.43
C GLN A 115 14.61 -4.41 -3.53
N ASN A 116 14.10 -3.19 -3.33
CA ASN A 116 13.66 -2.35 -4.44
C ASN A 116 14.88 -2.03 -5.32
N ARG A 117 15.24 -2.92 -6.25
CA ARG A 117 15.95 -2.46 -7.46
C ARG A 117 14.90 -1.73 -8.29
N GLN A 118 14.87 -0.40 -8.13
CA GLN A 118 13.97 0.57 -8.79
C GLN A 118 12.48 0.50 -8.43
N GLY A 119 12.11 1.29 -7.42
CA GLY A 119 10.78 1.87 -7.25
C GLY A 119 10.86 3.38 -6.97
N GLY A 120 11.88 4.04 -7.54
CA GLY A 120 12.08 5.47 -7.40
C GLY A 120 11.41 6.20 -8.56
N CYS A 121 10.56 7.17 -8.22
CA CYS A 121 10.01 8.18 -9.12
C CYS A 121 11.04 8.68 -10.13
N CYS A 122 10.66 8.68 -11.40
CA CYS A 122 10.98 9.73 -12.37
C CYS A 122 9.64 10.28 -12.87
#